data_AF-A0A0G1P5T4-F1
#
_entry.id   AF-A0A0G1P5T4-F1
#
_cell.length_a   1.000
_cell.length_b   1.000
_cell.length_c   1.000
_cell.angle_alpha   90.00
_cell.angle_beta   90.00
_cell.angle_gamma   90.00
#
_symmetry.space_group_name_H-M   'P 1'
#
loop_
_entity.id
_entity.type
_entity.pdbx_description
1 polymer ?
#
loop_
_entity_poly.entity_id
_entity_poly.type
_entity_poly.pdbx_seq_one_letter_code
_entity_poly.pdbx_strand_id
1 'polypeptide(L)' 'MPITKSAIKKLRSDKKKALYNKSTKTKTKSAIDAVRAEPTGVTLAKAFSMIDKAAKKGVIKKGKADRIKSRLSKKIVTK' A
#
# COMPACT_ATOMS: atom_id res chain seq x y z
N MET A 1 11.58 -18.84 -20.36
CA MET A 1 12.62 -17.80 -20.54
C MET A 1 12.15 -16.81 -21.60
N PRO A 2 12.38 -15.50 -21.47
CA PRO A 2 12.02 -14.56 -22.51
C PRO A 2 12.91 -14.78 -23.74
N ILE A 3 12.29 -15.08 -24.89
CA ILE A 3 12.99 -15.43 -26.13
C ILE A 3 13.31 -14.17 -26.96
N THR A 4 12.41 -13.19 -26.97
CA THR A 4 12.57 -11.96 -27.75
C THR A 4 13.29 -10.86 -26.96
N LYS A 5 14.03 -9.99 -27.67
CA LYS A 5 14.75 -8.84 -27.07
C LYS A 5 13.81 -7.94 -26.23
N SER A 6 12.58 -7.74 -26.68
CA SER A 6 11.54 -6.97 -25.98
C SER A 6 11.11 -7.66 -24.67
N ALA A 7 10.95 -8.98 -24.68
CA ALA A 7 10.59 -9.74 -23.48
C ALA A 7 11.70 -9.72 -22.42
N ILE A 8 12.97 -9.80 -22.82
CA ILE A 8 14.13 -9.68 -21.91
C ILE A 8 14.17 -8.27 -21.29
N LYS A 9 13.88 -7.21 -22.07
CA LYS A 9 13.78 -5.84 -21.54
C LYS A 9 12.61 -5.70 -20.56
N LYS A 10 11.45 -6.28 -20.88
CA LYS A 10 10.28 -6.28 -19.99
C LYS A 10 10.58 -6.94 -18.65
N LEU A 11 11.20 -8.13 -18.66
CA LEU A 11 11.59 -8.83 -17.43
C LEU A 11 12.48 -7.96 -16.52
N ARG A 12 13.46 -7.24 -17.08
CA ARG A 12 14.32 -6.32 -16.32
C ARG A 12 13.54 -5.17 -15.70
N SER A 13 12.62 -4.56 -16.46
CA SER A 13 11.76 -3.48 -15.96
C SER A 13 10.82 -3.96 -14.85
N ASP A 14 10.23 -5.14 -15.02
CA ASP A 14 9.27 -5.69 -14.08
C ASP A 14 9.93 -6.05 -12.74
N LYS A 15 11.16 -6.59 -12.75
CA LYS A 15 11.96 -6.81 -11.53
C LYS A 15 12.16 -5.50 -10.75
N LYS A 16 12.55 -4.42 -11.44
CA LYS A 16 12.74 -3.10 -10.81
C LYS A 16 11.43 -2.56 -10.23
N LYS A 17 10.33 -2.63 -11.00
CA LYS A 17 8.99 -2.19 -10.52
C LYS A 17 8.51 -3.02 -9.33
N ALA A 18 8.73 -4.32 -9.34
CA ALA A 18 8.34 -5.22 -8.26
C ALA A 18 9.00 -4.82 -6.93
N LEU A 19 10.28 -4.45 -6.94
CA LEU A 19 10.99 -3.98 -5.74
C LEU A 19 10.39 -2.71 -5.14
N TYR A 20 10.11 -1.70 -5.98
CA TYR A 20 9.48 -0.45 -5.52
C TYR A 20 8.05 -0.66 -5.00
N ASN A 21 7.27 -1.51 -5.69
CA ASN A 21 5.92 -1.86 -5.28
C ASN A 21 5.94 -2.64 -3.95
N LYS A 22 6.90 -3.55 -3.77
CA LYS A 22 7.10 -4.29 -2.52
C LYS A 22 7.38 -3.33 -1.36
N SER A 23 8.29 -2.37 -1.53
CA SER A 23 8.60 -1.36 -0.50
C SER A 23 7.37 -0.51 -0.14
N THR A 24 6.58 -0.09 -1.12
CA THR A 24 5.35 0.68 -0.87
C THR A 24 4.30 -0.17 -0.13
N LYS A 25 4.18 -1.45 -0.49
CA LYS A 25 3.26 -2.41 0.14
C LYS A 25 3.66 -2.74 1.58
N THR A 26 4.95 -2.87 1.87
CA THR A 26 5.43 -3.12 3.24
C THR A 26 5.20 -1.89 4.12
N LYS A 27 5.56 -0.70 3.66
CA LYS A 27 5.32 0.57 4.40
C LYS A 27 3.85 0.77 4.74
N THR A 28 2.95 0.55 3.77
CA THR A 28 1.50 0.64 4.02
C THR A 28 1.02 -0.41 5.00
N LYS A 29 1.51 -1.65 4.91
CA LYS A 29 1.17 -2.70 5.88
C LYS A 29 1.62 -2.33 7.29
N SER A 30 2.87 -1.91 7.46
CA SER A 30 3.40 -1.49 8.77
C SER A 30 2.60 -0.33 9.37
N ALA A 31 2.17 0.65 8.56
CA ALA A 31 1.32 1.73 9.04
C ALA A 31 -0.07 1.25 9.49
N ILE A 32 -0.66 0.28 8.78
CA ILE A 32 -1.94 -0.33 9.17
C ILE A 32 -1.79 -1.14 10.48
N ASP A 33 -0.70 -1.90 10.61
CA ASP A 33 -0.43 -2.70 11.80
C ASP A 33 -0.14 -1.81 13.02
N ALA A 34 0.55 -0.67 12.84
CA ALA A 34 0.74 0.33 13.90
C ALA A 34 -0.58 0.92 14.41
N VAL A 35 -1.54 1.22 13.53
CA VAL A 35 -2.89 1.68 13.94
C VAL A 35 -3.66 0.59 14.70
N ARG A 36 -3.41 -0.69 14.39
CA ARG A 36 -4.06 -1.80 15.10
C ARG A 36 -3.48 -2.02 16.49
N ALA A 37 -2.17 -1.80 16.67
CA ALA A 37 -1.53 -1.89 17.97
C ALA A 37 -1.93 -0.70 18.86
N GLU A 38 -1.83 0.52 18.33
CA GLU A 38 -2.14 1.75 19.06
C GLU A 38 -3.07 2.65 18.22
N PRO A 39 -4.40 2.58 18.48
CA PRO A 39 -5.37 3.41 17.79
C PRO A 39 -5.33 4.84 18.33
N THR A 40 -4.37 5.63 17.85
CA THR A 40 -4.26 7.06 18.14
C THR A 40 -4.57 7.88 16.88
N GLY A 41 -5.03 9.13 17.05
CA GLY A 41 -5.32 10.01 15.91
C GLY A 41 -4.09 10.27 15.02
N VAL A 42 -2.89 10.27 15.61
CA VAL A 42 -1.62 10.49 14.90
C VAL A 42 -1.24 9.28 14.04
N THR A 43 -1.38 8.05 14.56
CA THR A 43 -1.11 6.84 13.77
C THR A 43 -2.13 6.70 12.64
N LEU A 44 -3.39 7.07 12.87
CA LEU A 44 -4.44 7.07 11.86
C LEU A 44 -4.13 8.02 10.69
N ALA A 45 -3.76 9.27 10.99
CA ALA A 45 -3.43 10.25 9.96
C ALA A 45 -2.24 9.80 9.09
N LYS A 46 -1.20 9.22 9.73
CA LYS A 46 -0.05 8.64 9.03
C LYS A 46 -0.48 7.46 8.14
N ALA A 47 -1.34 6.57 8.64
CA ALA A 47 -1.83 5.43 7.87
C ALA A 47 -2.67 5.86 6.65
N PHE A 48 -3.57 6.84 6.80
CA PHE A 48 -4.35 7.37 5.68
C PHE A 48 -3.46 7.99 4.61
N SER A 49 -2.48 8.82 4.99
CA SER A 49 -1.52 9.38 4.03
C SER A 49 -0.77 8.30 3.25
N MET A 50 -0.34 7.23 3.93
CA MET A 50 0.36 6.12 3.26
C MET A 50 -0.55 5.32 2.33
N ILE A 51 -1.80 5.06 2.75
CA ILE A 51 -2.80 4.34 1.95
C ILE A 51 -3.12 5.13 0.67
N ASP A 52 -3.35 6.44 0.80
CA ASP A 52 -3.69 7.30 -0.34
C ASP A 52 -2.51 7.46 -1.31
N LYS A 53 -1.28 7.58 -0.79
CA LYS A 53 -0.06 7.56 -1.63
C LYS A 53 0.10 6.25 -2.38
N ALA A 54 -0.21 5.10 -1.76
CA ALA A 54 -0.16 3.81 -2.44
C ALA A 54 -1.26 3.63 -3.49
N ALA A 55 -2.43 4.22 -3.26
CA ALA A 55 -3.51 4.28 -4.24
C ALA A 55 -3.15 5.18 -5.44
N LYS A 56 -2.58 6.37 -5.19
CA LYS A 56 -2.11 7.28 -6.25
C LYS A 56 -1.05 6.63 -7.14
N LYS A 57 -0.14 5.83 -6.55
CA LYS A 57 0.89 5.08 -7.28
C LYS A 57 0.37 3.82 -7.99
N GLY A 58 -0.91 3.47 -7.84
CA GLY A 58 -1.51 2.26 -8.44
C GLY A 58 -1.07 0.94 -7.79
N VAL A 59 -0.37 0.97 -6.66
CA VAL A 59 0.06 -0.24 -5.92
C VAL A 59 -1.16 -0.90 -5.25
N ILE A 60 -2.15 -0.11 -4.86
CA ILE A 60 -3.43 -0.55 -4.30
C ILE A 60 -4.55 0.06 -5.15
N LYS A 61 -5.58 -0.72 -5.49
CA LYS A 61 -6.78 -0.21 -6.19
C LYS A 61 -7.52 0.79 -5.30
N LYS A 62 -8.10 1.84 -5.88
CA LYS A 62 -8.85 2.90 -5.17
C LYS A 62 -9.89 2.33 -4.20
N GLY A 63 -10.81 1.48 -4.67
CA GLY A 63 -11.82 0.86 -3.80
C GLY A 63 -11.26 -0.04 -2.69
N LYS A 64 -10.04 -0.60 -2.85
CA LYS A 64 -9.36 -1.30 -1.75
C LYS A 64 -8.83 -0.32 -0.71
N ALA A 65 -8.29 0.82 -1.12
CA ALA A 65 -7.87 1.89 -0.22
C ALA A 65 -9.06 2.43 0.58
N ASP A 66 -10.17 2.72 -0.08
CA ASP A 66 -11.39 3.25 0.56
C ASP A 66 -11.97 2.27 1.58
N ARG A 67 -12.01 0.98 1.23
CA ARG A 67 -12.44 -0.09 2.16
C ARG A 67 -11.53 -0.20 3.39
N ILE A 68 -10.21 -0.04 3.22
CA ILE A 68 -9.27 -0.07 4.35
C ILE A 68 -9.50 1.16 5.24
N LYS A 69 -9.64 2.36 4.66
CA LYS A 69 -9.92 3.58 5.41
C LYS A 69 -11.20 3.45 6.23
N SER A 70 -12.30 3.03 5.60
CA SER A 70 -13.59 2.79 6.28
C SER A 70 -13.48 1.82 7.45
N ARG A 71 -12.76 0.70 7.27
CA ARG A 71 -12.55 -0.29 8.34
C ARG A 71 -11.72 0.24 9.49
N LEU A 72 -10.69 1.06 9.23
CA LEU A 72 -9.87 1.68 10.26
C LEU A 72 -10.65 2.73 11.05
N SER A 73 -11.43 3.58 10.38
CA SER A 73 -12.29 4.57 11.04
C SER A 73 -13.29 3.93 11.99
N LYS A 74 -13.97 2.86 11.56
CA LYS A 74 -14.95 2.15 12.41
C LYS A 74 -14.34 1.59 13.70
N LYS A 75 -13.11 1.09 13.62
CA LYS A 75 -12.41 0.52 14.79
C LYS A 75 -12.07 1.53 15.86
N ILE A 76 -11.89 2.80 15.50
CA ILE A 76 -11.54 3.87 16.45
C ILE A 76 -12.80 4.49 17.07
N VAL A 77 -13.92 4.54 16.31
CA VAL A 77 -15.20 5.10 16.77
C VAL A 77 -15.93 4.18 17.75
N THR A 78 -15.59 2.88 17.82
CA THR A 78 -16.27 1.94 18.73
C THR A 78 -15.70 1.98 20.14
N LYS A 79 -15.51 3.19 20.69
CA LYS A 79 -15.20 3.41 22.10
C LYS A 79 -16.07 4.51 22.66
#